data_AF-A0A9P9DU70-F1
#
_entry.id   AF-A0A9P9DU70-F1
#
_cell.length_a   1.000
_cell.length_b   1.000
_cell.length_c   1.000
_cell.angle_alpha   90.00
_cell.angle_beta   90.00
_cell.angle_gamma   90.00
#
_symmetry.space_group_name_H-M   'P 1'
#
loop_
_entity.id
_entity.type
_entity.pdbx_description
1 polymer ?
#
loop_
_entity_poly.entity_id
_entity_poly.type
_entity_poly.pdbx_seq_one_letter_code
_entity_poly.pdbx_strand_id
1 'polypeptide(L)' 'WESQMHRTVSIDFSICVIGHVKMELDNGEMLNMMPGDHVIQRGTMHKWWNGSQTEPARLIAVILPCEPFTIQSTGEILRE' A
#
# COMPACT_ATOMS: atom_id res chain seq x y z
N TRP A 1 -11.01 10.99 0.58
CA TRP A 1 -11.05 10.19 -0.66
C TRP A 1 -10.26 8.91 -0.46
N GLU A 2 -10.73 7.80 -1.04
CA GLU A 2 -10.12 6.47 -0.88
C GLU A 2 -10.06 5.70 -2.20
N SER A 3 -9.10 4.77 -2.30
CA SER A 3 -9.05 3.77 -3.37
C SER A 3 -9.93 2.56 -3.04
N GLN A 4 -9.98 1.60 -3.95
CA GLN A 4 -10.48 0.26 -3.63
C GLN A 4 -9.44 -0.54 -2.85
N MET A 5 -9.93 -1.49 -2.03
CA MET A 5 -9.07 -2.51 -1.41
C MET A 5 -8.63 -3.50 -2.49
N HIS A 6 -7.32 -3.67 -2.66
CA HIS A 6 -6.78 -4.52 -3.71
C HIS A 6 -5.40 -5.06 -3.35
N ARG A 7 -4.93 -6.01 -4.15
CA ARG A 7 -3.58 -6.56 -4.09
C ARG A 7 -3.07 -6.83 -5.49
N THR A 8 -1.75 -6.92 -5.61
CA THR A 8 -1.03 -7.22 -6.86
C THR A 8 0.05 -8.25 -6.57
N VAL A 9 0.41 -9.06 -7.58
CA VAL A 9 1.57 -9.96 -7.50
C VAL A 9 2.83 -9.15 -7.81
N SER A 10 3.20 -8.30 -6.85
CA SER A 10 4.30 -7.35 -7.00
C SER A 10 5.00 -7.06 -5.68
N ILE A 11 6.17 -6.44 -5.81
CA ILE A 11 6.77 -5.64 -4.75
C ILE A 11 6.61 -4.15 -5.13
N ASP A 12 6.09 -3.37 -4.20
CA ASP A 12 5.82 -1.95 -4.43
C ASP A 12 6.65 -1.09 -3.48
N PHE A 13 7.23 -0.03 -4.02
CA PHE A 13 7.89 1.02 -3.24
C PHE A 13 7.02 2.27 -3.33
N SER A 14 6.27 2.53 -2.26
CA SER A 14 5.31 3.62 -2.18
C SER A 14 5.84 4.72 -1.28
N ILE A 15 5.96 5.92 -1.82
CA ILE A 15 6.60 7.08 -1.19
C ILE A 15 5.60 8.21 -1.09
N CYS A 16 5.29 8.64 0.13
CA CYS A 16 4.50 9.86 0.33
C CYS A 16 5.42 11.06 0.04
N VAL A 17 5.07 11.89 -0.93
CA VAL A 17 5.87 13.08 -1.30
C VAL A 17 5.22 14.38 -0.88
N ILE A 18 3.88 14.41 -0.76
CA ILE A 18 3.11 15.60 -0.35
C ILE A 18 1.92 15.15 0.49
N GLY A 19 1.60 15.93 1.54
CA GLY A 19 0.39 15.76 2.33
C GLY A 19 0.44 14.56 3.28
N HIS A 20 -0.73 14.03 3.61
CA HIS A 20 -0.89 12.88 4.51
C HIS A 20 -1.58 11.75 3.76
N VAL A 21 -0.88 10.64 3.59
CA VAL A 21 -1.42 9.41 3.01
C VAL A 21 -1.64 8.41 4.14
N LYS A 22 -2.74 7.65 4.09
CA LYS A 22 -2.92 6.48 4.96
C LYS A 22 -3.06 5.23 4.12
N MET A 23 -2.57 4.12 4.65
CA MET A 23 -2.71 2.80 4.05
C MET A 23 -3.45 1.89 5.04
N GLU A 24 -4.56 1.34 4.59
CA GLU A 24 -5.32 0.32 5.34
C GLU A 24 -4.90 -1.06 4.85
N LEU A 25 -4.66 -1.99 5.78
CA LEU A 25 -4.43 -3.40 5.53
C LEU A 25 -5.69 -4.22 5.77
N ASP A 26 -5.71 -5.47 5.32
CA ASP A 26 -6.85 -6.40 5.47
C ASP A 26 -7.21 -6.74 6.93
N ASN A 27 -6.24 -6.67 7.83
CA ASN A 27 -6.45 -6.79 9.27
C ASN A 27 -7.03 -5.51 9.93
N GLY A 28 -7.30 -4.45 9.16
CA GLY A 28 -7.78 -3.16 9.62
C GLY A 28 -6.70 -2.23 10.18
N GLU A 29 -5.42 -2.63 10.12
CA GLU A 29 -4.31 -1.78 10.52
C GLU A 29 -4.18 -0.57 9.59
N MET A 30 -3.96 0.60 10.19
CA MET A 30 -3.83 1.87 9.47
C MET A 30 -2.43 2.43 9.63
N LEU A 31 -1.65 2.39 8.55
CA LEU A 31 -0.39 3.11 8.46
C LEU A 31 -0.64 4.58 8.12
N ASN A 32 0.09 5.47 8.79
CA ASN A 32 0.08 6.90 8.50
C ASN A 32 1.43 7.28 7.88
N MET A 33 1.38 7.97 6.75
CA MET A 33 2.56 8.36 5.98
C MET A 33 2.57 9.87 5.76
N MET A 34 3.62 10.51 6.25
CA MET A 34 3.95 11.92 6.03
C MET A 34 4.97 12.04 4.89
N PRO A 35 5.22 13.26 4.37
CA PRO A 35 6.17 13.44 3.27
C PRO A 35 7.57 12.92 3.66
N GLY A 36 8.10 12.01 2.86
CA GLY A 36 9.36 11.31 3.13
C GLY A 36 9.19 9.90 3.70
N ASP A 37 8.00 9.53 4.18
CA ASP A 37 7.74 8.15 4.64
C ASP A 37 7.54 7.20 3.46
N HIS A 38 8.05 5.98 3.60
CA HIS A 38 8.05 4.97 2.54
C HIS A 38 7.54 3.63 3.07
N VAL A 39 6.77 2.93 2.24
CA VAL A 39 6.33 1.55 2.48
C VAL A 39 6.90 0.65 1.40
N ILE A 40 7.52 -0.45 1.83
CA ILE A 40 7.90 -1.56 0.96
C ILE A 40 6.81 -2.61 1.08
N GLN A 41 5.95 -2.70 0.07
CA GLN A 41 4.80 -3.55 0.08
C GLN A 41 5.10 -4.87 -0.62
N ARG A 42 4.91 -5.99 0.10
CA ARG A 42 5.22 -7.34 -0.39
C ARG A 42 3.93 -8.12 -0.68
N GLY A 43 3.16 -7.65 -1.66
CA GLY A 43 1.94 -8.31 -2.12
C GLY A 43 0.79 -8.36 -1.08
N THR A 44 0.73 -7.39 -0.18
CA THR A 44 -0.34 -7.30 0.83
C THR A 44 -1.62 -6.71 0.23
N MET A 45 -2.77 -7.15 0.75
CA MET A 45 -4.04 -6.49 0.49
C MET A 45 -4.03 -5.11 1.14
N HIS A 46 -4.35 -4.06 0.37
CA HIS A 46 -4.23 -2.70 0.84
C HIS A 46 -5.21 -1.73 0.17
N LYS A 47 -5.53 -0.65 0.87
CA LYS A 47 -6.32 0.48 0.38
C LYS A 47 -5.63 1.80 0.76
N TRP A 48 -5.60 2.74 -0.18
CA TRP A 48 -5.05 4.07 0.04
C TRP A 48 -6.13 5.08 0.40
N TRP A 49 -5.82 5.93 1.36
CA TRP A 49 -6.66 7.02 1.79
C TRP A 49 -5.89 8.34 1.68
N ASN A 50 -6.56 9.39 1.21
CA ASN A 50 -6.12 10.74 1.55
C ASN A 50 -6.46 10.97 3.03
N GLY A 51 -5.44 11.18 3.86
CA GLY A 51 -5.57 11.38 5.30
C GLY A 51 -6.09 12.76 5.68
N SER A 52 -6.06 13.72 4.76
CA SER A 52 -6.67 15.03 4.93
C SER A 52 -8.09 15.09 4.36
N GLN A 53 -8.94 15.89 5.00
CA GLN A 53 -10.29 16.21 4.52
C GLN A 53 -10.30 17.43 3.59
N THR A 54 -9.27 18.27 3.64
CA THR A 54 -9.23 19.56 2.95
C THR A 54 -8.10 19.68 1.93
N GLU A 55 -7.00 18.97 2.15
CA GLU A 55 -5.78 19.09 1.34
C GLU A 55 -5.53 17.83 0.49
N PRO A 56 -4.96 17.96 -0.72
CA PRO A 56 -4.53 16.81 -1.49
C PRO A 56 -3.28 16.15 -0.89
N ALA A 57 -3.10 14.87 -1.21
CA ALA A 57 -1.89 14.13 -0.95
C ALA A 57 -1.31 13.58 -2.27
N ARG A 58 0.00 13.28 -2.28
CA ARG A 58 0.66 12.67 -3.44
C ARG A 58 1.55 11.51 -3.00
N LEU A 59 1.31 10.38 -3.64
CA LEU A 59 2.08 9.15 -3.53
C LEU A 59 2.81 8.91 -4.85
N ILE A 60 4.06 8.50 -4.80
CA ILE A 60 4.78 7.90 -5.93
C ILE A 60 4.92 6.42 -5.63
N ALA A 61 4.44 5.57 -6.53
CA ALA A 61 4.58 4.12 -6.41
C ALA A 61 5.44 3.59 -7.56
N VAL A 62 6.47 2.81 -7.22
CA VAL A 62 7.21 1.98 -8.18
C VAL A 62 6.78 0.54 -7.96
N ILE A 63 6.10 -0.04 -8.94
CA ILE A 63 5.51 -1.38 -8.87
C ILE A 63 6.32 -2.31 -9.77
N LEU A 64 6.89 -3.36 -9.20
CA LEU A 64 7.65 -4.36 -9.92
C LEU A 64 6.94 -5.72 -9.82
N PRO A 65 6.61 -6.37 -10.94
CA PRO A 65 6.04 -7.72 -10.90
C PRO A 65 7.03 -8.67 -10.21
N CYS A 66 6.49 -9.64 -9.46
CA CYS A 66 7.30 -10.67 -8.83
C CYS A 66 6.78 -12.06 -9.17
N GLU A 67 7.63 -13.07 -9.01
CA GLU A 67 7.20 -14.46 -9.08
C GLU A 67 6.20 -14.76 -7.96
N PRO A 68 5.17 -15.58 -8.20
CA PRO A 68 4.28 -16.06 -7.16
C PRO A 68 5.04 -16.64 -5.96
N PHE A 69 4.64 -16.27 -4.74
CA PHE A 69 5.30 -16.73 -3.53
C PHE A 69 4.31 -17.05 -2.42
N THR A 70 4.73 -17.90 -1.47
CA THR A 70 3.93 -18.23 -0.30
C THR A 70 3.98 -17.11 0.73
N ILE A 71 2.81 -16.61 1.11
CA ILE A 71 2.64 -15.62 2.17
C ILE A 71 2.94 -16.32 3.50
N GLN A 72 3.98 -15.87 4.20
CA GLN A 72 4.44 -16.54 5.42
C GLN A 72 3.39 -16.59 6.54
N SER A 73 2.52 -15.58 6.64
CA SER A 73 1.51 -15.50 7.69
C SER A 73 0.30 -16.42 7.46
N THR A 74 -0.08 -16.68 6.21
CA THR A 74 -1.30 -17.45 5.87
C THR A 74 -1.01 -18.82 5.26
N GLY A 75 0.19 -19.03 4.70
CA GLY A 75 0.54 -20.22 3.92
C GLY A 75 -0.08 -20.25 2.51
N GLU A 76 -0.85 -19.22 2.14
CA GLU A 76 -1.44 -19.10 0.82
C GLU A 76 -0.41 -18.67 -0.23
N ILE A 77 -0.62 -19.09 -1.48
CA ILE A 77 0.19 -18.62 -2.61
C ILE A 77 -0.41 -17.30 -3.09
N LEU A 78 0.40 -16.24 -3.09
CA LEU A 78 0.08 -15.01 -3.80
C LEU A 78 0.20 -15.28 -5.32
N ARG A 79 -0.93 -15.19 -6.00
CA ARG A 79 -1.09 -15.28 -7.46
C ARG A 79 -2.11 -14.25 -7.93
N GLU A 80 -2.15 -13.99 -9.23
CA GLU A 80 -3.14 -13.09 -9.86
C GLU A 80 -4.58 -13.56 -9.60
#